data_AF-A0A3G2K863-F1
#
_entry.id   AF-A0A3G2K863-F1
#
_cell.length_a   1.000
_cell.length_b   1.000
_cell.length_c   1.000
_cell.angle_alpha   90.00
_cell.angle_beta   90.00
_cell.angle_gamma   90.00
#
_symmetry.space_group_name_H-M   'P 1'
#
loop_
_entity.id
_entity.type
_entity.pdbx_description
1 polymer ?
#
loop_
_entity_poly.entity_id
_entity_poly.type
_entity_poly.pdbx_seq_one_letter_code
_entity_poly.pdbx_strand_id
1 'polypeptide(L)'
;MVTVNEFRGPNDTHLDSLVGQALFGDGAGAVIVGSDPVIGIEKPLFEIVSAAQTILPDSDGAIDGHLREVGLTFHLLKDVPGLISKNIRKSLVEAFKPLGISDWNSIFWIAHPGGPAILDQVETELSLKPEKLKSTRQVLRDYGNMSSACVLFILDEMRKASAKDGHRTTGEGLDWGVLFGFGPGLTVETVVLHSVPT
;
A
#
# COMPACT_ATOMS: atom_id res chain seq x y z
N MET A 1 21.11 -5.96 -2.56
CA MET A 1 20.61 -4.58 -2.72
C MET A 1 20.87 -3.89 -1.40
N VAL A 2 21.54 -2.74 -1.39
CA VAL A 2 21.84 -1.96 -0.18
C VAL A 2 20.92 -0.76 -0.19
N THR A 3 19.95 -0.71 0.73
CA THR A 3 19.04 0.43 0.86
C THR A 3 19.77 1.60 1.49
N VAL A 4 19.88 2.71 0.75
CA VAL A 4 20.77 3.83 1.11
C VAL A 4 20.38 4.50 2.43
N ASN A 5 19.08 4.54 2.76
CA ASN A 5 18.59 5.28 3.92
C ASN A 5 18.85 4.60 5.27
N GLU A 6 19.00 3.27 5.30
CA GLU A 6 19.04 2.51 6.56
C GLU A 6 20.28 1.63 6.71
N PHE A 7 21.24 1.70 5.78
CA PHE A 7 22.35 0.76 5.77
C PHE A 7 23.17 0.77 7.07
N ARG A 8 23.10 -0.33 7.82
CA ARG A 8 23.85 -0.55 9.06
C ARG A 8 24.31 -1.99 9.20
N GLY A 9 25.45 -2.16 9.87
CA GLY A 9 25.92 -3.48 10.26
C GLY A 9 24.94 -4.18 11.21
N PRO A 10 24.84 -5.52 11.17
CA PRO A 10 23.96 -6.28 12.05
C PRO A 10 24.32 -6.08 13.52
N ASN A 11 23.31 -6.00 14.39
CA ASN A 11 23.47 -5.95 15.83
C ASN A 11 22.40 -6.83 16.52
N ASP A 12 22.87 -7.78 17.31
CA ASP A 12 22.10 -8.77 18.05
C ASP A 12 21.20 -8.19 19.16
N THR A 13 21.42 -6.93 19.57
CA THR A 13 20.51 -6.19 20.46
C THR A 13 19.40 -5.43 19.72
N HIS A 14 19.44 -5.35 18.39
CA HIS A 14 18.50 -4.57 17.56
C HIS A 14 17.94 -5.39 16.38
N LEU A 15 17.18 -6.44 16.70
CA LEU A 15 16.59 -7.35 15.72
C LEU A 15 15.57 -6.67 14.78
N ASP A 16 14.90 -5.61 15.23
CA ASP A 16 14.01 -4.77 14.42
C ASP A 16 14.75 -4.10 13.26
N SER A 17 15.97 -3.62 13.52
CA SER A 17 16.84 -3.07 12.47
C SER A 17 17.18 -4.12 11.41
N LEU A 18 17.37 -5.39 11.78
CA LEU A 18 17.63 -6.49 10.83
C LEU A 18 16.42 -6.78 9.95
N VAL A 19 15.21 -6.66 10.48
CA VAL A 19 13.97 -6.79 9.69
C VAL A 19 13.92 -5.70 8.62
N GLY A 20 14.24 -4.45 8.97
CA GLY A 20 14.36 -3.36 8.00
C GLY A 20 15.39 -3.66 6.90
N GLN A 21 16.59 -4.12 7.26
CA GLN A 21 17.64 -4.48 6.27
C GLN A 21 17.21 -5.58 5.29
N ALA A 22 16.31 -6.48 5.69
CA ALA A 22 15.82 -7.56 4.85
C ALA A 22 14.61 -7.17 3.98
N LEU A 23 13.85 -6.15 4.40
CA LEU A 23 12.61 -5.75 3.74
C LEU A 23 12.79 -4.58 2.77
N PHE A 24 13.56 -3.56 3.15
CA PHE A 24 13.60 -2.33 2.37
C PHE A 24 14.36 -2.50 1.05
N GLY A 25 13.87 -1.84 0.01
CA GLY A 25 14.52 -1.75 -1.29
C GLY A 25 14.51 -0.31 -1.83
N ASP A 26 15.27 -0.08 -2.89
CA ASP A 26 15.36 1.23 -3.52
C ASP A 26 14.45 1.27 -4.76
N GLY A 27 13.71 2.36 -4.92
CA GLY A 27 12.87 2.59 -6.09
C GLY A 27 12.25 3.99 -6.13
N ALA A 28 11.87 4.42 -7.33
CA ALA A 28 11.22 5.69 -7.56
C ALA A 28 10.02 5.50 -8.50
N GLY A 29 8.86 6.02 -8.11
CA GLY A 29 7.66 6.07 -8.93
C GLY A 29 7.31 7.52 -9.28
N ALA A 30 6.79 7.74 -10.48
CA ALA A 30 6.33 9.05 -10.94
C ALA A 30 4.95 8.92 -11.56
N VAL A 31 4.09 9.90 -11.31
CA VAL A 31 2.73 9.97 -11.87
C VAL A 31 2.45 11.39 -12.38
N ILE A 32 1.62 11.49 -13.42
CA ILE A 32 1.02 12.74 -13.87
C ILE A 32 -0.44 12.71 -13.42
N VAL A 33 -0.85 13.73 -12.67
CA VAL A 33 -2.22 13.87 -12.16
C VAL A 33 -2.80 15.15 -12.74
N GLY A 34 -4.02 15.05 -13.26
CA GLY A 34 -4.78 16.16 -13.81
C GLY A 34 -6.27 15.87 -13.75
N SER A 35 -7.08 16.91 -13.82
CA SER A 35 -8.51 16.82 -14.10
C SER A 35 -8.77 17.10 -15.57
N ASP A 36 -9.97 16.72 -16.04
CA ASP A 36 -10.47 17.08 -17.39
C ASP A 36 -9.54 16.63 -18.53
N PRO A 37 -9.24 15.32 -18.64
CA PRO A 37 -8.30 14.81 -19.63
C PRO A 37 -8.73 15.19 -21.04
N VAL A 38 -7.79 15.66 -21.86
CA VAL A 38 -8.07 16.01 -23.25
C VAL A 38 -8.37 14.74 -24.05
N ILE A 39 -9.64 14.54 -24.39
CA ILE A 39 -10.13 13.33 -25.08
C ILE A 39 -9.33 13.09 -26.37
N GLY A 40 -8.78 11.88 -26.50
CA GLY A 40 -7.98 11.46 -27.65
C GLY A 40 -6.49 11.86 -27.58
N ILE A 41 -6.10 12.66 -26.58
CA ILE A 41 -4.70 13.04 -26.32
C ILE A 41 -4.24 12.41 -25.00
N GLU A 42 -4.99 12.62 -23.93
CA GLU A 42 -4.71 12.09 -22.59
C GLU A 42 -5.63 10.90 -22.31
N LYS A 43 -5.05 9.84 -21.73
CA LYS A 43 -5.78 8.66 -21.28
C LYS A 43 -5.55 8.49 -19.78
N PRO A 44 -6.54 8.75 -18.91
CA PRO A 44 -6.41 8.43 -17.49
C PRO A 44 -6.21 6.92 -17.32
N LEU A 45 -5.54 6.52 -16.24
CA LEU A 45 -5.39 5.11 -15.87
C LEU A 45 -6.25 4.73 -14.66
N PHE A 46 -6.49 5.69 -13.77
CA PHE A 46 -7.34 5.62 -12.60
C PHE A 46 -7.84 7.03 -12.29
N GLU A 47 -8.97 7.14 -11.61
CA GLU A 47 -9.50 8.40 -11.08
C GLU A 47 -9.43 8.38 -9.56
N ILE A 48 -9.03 9.50 -8.94
CA ILE A 48 -8.98 9.65 -7.49
C ILE A 48 -10.33 10.24 -7.04
N VAL A 49 -11.10 9.48 -6.26
CA VAL A 49 -12.48 9.85 -5.89
C VAL A 49 -12.53 10.46 -4.49
N SER A 50 -11.78 9.91 -3.55
CA SER A 50 -11.63 10.49 -2.21
C SER A 50 -10.29 10.09 -1.59
N ALA A 51 -9.81 10.89 -0.64
CA ALA A 51 -8.64 10.59 0.17
C ALA A 51 -8.95 10.93 1.63
N ALA A 52 -8.59 10.04 2.53
CA ALA A 52 -8.75 10.20 3.96
C ALA A 52 -7.51 9.69 4.71
N GLN A 53 -7.21 10.33 5.83
CA GLN A 53 -6.10 9.98 6.70
C GLN A 53 -6.63 9.76 8.12
N THR A 54 -6.08 8.78 8.82
CA THR A 54 -6.36 8.56 10.25
C THR A 54 -5.12 8.06 10.99
N ILE A 55 -5.04 8.39 12.28
CA ILE A 55 -4.03 7.83 13.19
C ILE A 55 -4.72 6.75 14.01
N LEU A 56 -4.13 5.55 14.03
CA LEU A 56 -4.72 4.42 14.75
C LEU A 56 -4.65 4.64 16.27
N PRO A 57 -5.70 4.28 17.02
CA PRO A 57 -5.65 4.32 18.48
C PRO A 57 -4.60 3.34 19.00
N ASP A 58 -4.02 3.66 20.16
CA ASP A 58 -3.05 2.81 20.87
C ASP A 58 -1.83 2.40 20.02
N SER A 59 -1.37 3.30 19.14
CA SER A 59 -0.31 3.02 18.18
C SER A 59 0.94 3.91 18.31
N ASP A 60 1.04 4.65 19.42
CA ASP A 60 2.21 5.48 19.74
C ASP A 60 3.50 4.64 19.71
N GLY A 61 4.53 5.14 19.03
CA GLY A 61 5.80 4.45 18.86
C GLY A 61 5.76 3.16 18.02
N ALA A 62 4.64 2.83 17.37
CA ALA A 62 4.53 1.61 16.57
C ALA A 62 5.49 1.58 15.37
N ILE A 63 5.69 2.74 14.75
CA ILE A 63 6.67 2.95 13.70
C ILE A 63 7.32 4.32 13.97
N ASP A 64 8.59 4.30 14.35
CA ASP A 64 9.37 5.51 14.60
C ASP A 64 10.59 5.58 13.70
N GLY A 65 10.88 6.80 13.24
CA GLY A 65 12.08 7.15 12.51
C GLY A 65 12.82 8.28 13.23
N HIS A 66 14.12 8.15 13.45
CA HIS A 66 14.94 9.24 13.98
C HIS A 66 16.15 9.53 13.11
N LEU A 67 16.27 10.77 12.65
CA LEU A 67 17.47 11.23 11.97
C LEU A 67 18.53 11.59 13.02
N ARG A 68 19.68 10.90 12.97
CA ARG A 68 20.81 11.05 13.89
C ARG A 68 22.11 11.19 13.09
N GLU A 69 23.23 11.45 13.77
CA GLU A 69 24.56 11.49 13.13
C GLU A 69 24.93 10.17 12.44
N VAL A 70 24.37 9.06 12.93
CA VAL A 70 24.49 7.71 12.37
C VAL A 70 23.53 7.45 11.20
N GLY A 71 22.94 8.49 10.62
CA GLY A 71 21.89 8.40 9.61
C GLY A 71 20.50 8.18 10.22
N LEU A 72 19.57 7.66 9.42
CA LEU A 72 18.20 7.39 9.83
C LEU A 72 18.12 6.06 10.59
N THR A 73 17.56 6.07 11.81
CA THR A 73 17.20 4.87 12.57
C THR A 73 15.72 4.59 12.46
N PHE A 74 15.34 3.33 12.27
CA PHE A 74 13.96 2.89 12.37
C PHE A 74 13.73 1.97 13.56
N HIS A 75 12.58 2.14 14.20
CA HIS A 75 12.04 1.27 15.21
C HIS A 75 10.66 0.81 14.77
N LEU A 76 10.46 -0.50 14.80
CA LEU A 76 9.21 -1.15 14.39
C LEU A 76 8.73 -2.02 15.54
N LEU A 77 7.58 -1.68 16.12
CA LEU A 77 6.92 -2.59 17.06
C LEU A 77 6.46 -3.85 16.32
N LYS A 78 6.63 -5.00 16.97
CA LYS A 78 6.26 -6.31 16.39
C LYS A 78 4.77 -6.41 16.04
N ASP A 79 3.91 -5.64 16.71
CA ASP A 79 2.45 -5.72 16.58
C ASP A 79 1.86 -4.74 15.55
N VAL A 80 2.68 -4.09 14.72
CA VAL A 80 2.18 -3.25 13.60
C VAL A 80 1.15 -3.98 12.72
N PRO A 81 1.34 -5.26 12.31
CA PRO A 81 0.31 -5.98 11.56
C PRO A 81 -1.04 -6.09 12.29
N GLY A 82 -1.01 -6.31 13.61
CA GLY A 82 -2.20 -6.43 14.45
C GLY A 82 -2.95 -5.10 14.59
N LEU A 83 -2.20 -4.01 14.78
CA LEU A 83 -2.77 -2.65 14.83
C LEU A 83 -3.45 -2.28 13.50
N ILE A 84 -2.83 -2.58 12.36
CA ILE A 84 -3.41 -2.31 11.03
C ILE A 84 -4.67 -3.13 10.83
N SER A 85 -4.60 -4.46 10.99
CA SER A 85 -5.72 -5.35 10.71
C SER A 85 -6.94 -5.01 11.57
N LYS A 86 -6.75 -4.80 12.89
CA LYS A 86 -7.83 -4.43 13.81
C LYS A 86 -8.61 -3.17 13.39
N ASN A 87 -7.95 -2.23 12.70
CA ASN A 87 -8.54 -0.93 12.40
C ASN A 87 -8.92 -0.72 10.93
N ILE A 88 -8.39 -1.51 9.98
CA ILE A 88 -8.58 -1.28 8.54
C ILE A 88 -10.04 -1.30 8.10
N ARG A 89 -10.87 -2.13 8.75
CA ARG A 89 -12.31 -2.21 8.47
C ARG A 89 -13.03 -0.89 8.69
N LYS A 90 -12.62 -0.11 9.71
CA LYS A 90 -13.21 1.21 9.99
C LYS A 90 -12.97 2.16 8.83
N SER A 91 -11.72 2.24 8.36
CA SER A 91 -11.35 3.09 7.21
C SER A 91 -12.10 2.71 5.94
N LEU A 92 -12.27 1.40 5.67
CA LEU A 92 -13.08 0.93 4.54
C LEU A 92 -14.54 1.37 4.65
N VAL A 93 -15.16 1.17 5.81
CA VAL A 93 -16.57 1.55 6.02
C VAL A 93 -16.75 3.06 5.85
N GLU A 94 -15.86 3.87 6.41
CA GLU A 94 -15.91 5.33 6.26
C GLU A 94 -15.76 5.76 4.79
N ALA A 95 -14.83 5.14 4.05
CA ALA A 95 -14.55 5.47 2.65
C ALA A 95 -15.65 5.02 1.68
N PHE A 96 -16.24 3.83 1.89
CA PHE A 96 -17.14 3.20 0.92
C PHE A 96 -18.63 3.27 1.28
N LYS A 97 -18.99 3.66 2.51
CA LYS A 97 -20.39 3.88 2.89
C LYS A 97 -21.12 4.88 1.98
N PRO A 98 -20.53 6.02 1.56
CA PRO A 98 -21.18 6.94 0.62
C PRO A 98 -21.45 6.32 -0.76
N LEU A 99 -20.69 5.29 -1.15
CA LEU A 99 -20.81 4.57 -2.41
C LEU A 99 -21.72 3.33 -2.31
N GLY A 100 -22.21 3.00 -1.12
CA GLY A 100 -23.04 1.81 -0.89
C GLY A 100 -22.30 0.48 -1.06
N ILE A 101 -20.96 0.48 -1.01
CA ILE A 101 -20.13 -0.72 -1.17
C ILE A 101 -19.76 -1.27 0.21
N SER A 102 -20.02 -2.56 0.41
CA SER A 102 -19.68 -3.27 1.65
C SER A 102 -19.01 -4.63 1.42
N ASP A 103 -18.95 -5.11 0.17
CA ASP A 103 -18.21 -6.32 -0.19
C ASP A 103 -16.79 -5.94 -0.62
N TRP A 104 -15.82 -6.21 0.27
CA TRP A 104 -14.41 -5.89 0.03
C TRP A 104 -13.77 -6.74 -1.07
N ASN A 105 -14.40 -7.84 -1.49
CA ASN A 105 -13.97 -8.62 -2.65
C ASN A 105 -14.48 -8.07 -3.99
N SER A 106 -15.43 -7.12 -3.95
CA SER A 106 -15.97 -6.44 -5.14
C SER A 106 -15.12 -5.26 -5.63
N ILE A 107 -14.08 -4.88 -4.89
CA ILE A 107 -13.19 -3.74 -5.20
C ILE A 107 -11.77 -4.23 -5.51
N PHE A 108 -10.99 -3.53 -6.33
CA PHE A 108 -9.55 -3.82 -6.50
C PHE A 108 -8.71 -3.24 -5.37
N TRP A 109 -7.54 -3.83 -5.11
CA TRP A 109 -6.75 -3.57 -3.89
C TRP A 109 -5.30 -3.21 -4.18
N ILE A 110 -4.88 -2.06 -3.67
CA ILE A 110 -3.48 -1.63 -3.58
C ILE A 110 -3.18 -1.41 -2.10
N ALA A 111 -2.34 -2.22 -1.48
CA ALA A 111 -1.93 -2.02 -0.10
C ALA A 111 -0.43 -1.78 -0.03
N HIS A 112 0.03 -0.78 0.72
CA HIS A 112 1.46 -0.61 0.97
C HIS A 112 2.04 -1.91 1.55
N PRO A 113 3.04 -2.53 0.89
CA PRO A 113 3.57 -3.82 1.27
C PRO A 113 4.66 -3.64 2.34
N GLY A 114 4.28 -3.11 3.51
CA GLY A 114 5.21 -2.86 4.61
C GLY A 114 5.96 -4.11 5.07
N GLY A 115 5.30 -5.27 4.94
CA GLY A 115 5.87 -6.61 5.10
C GLY A 115 4.79 -7.67 4.85
N PRO A 116 5.17 -8.95 4.63
CA PRO A 116 4.22 -10.01 4.32
C PRO A 116 3.18 -10.22 5.44
N ALA A 117 3.58 -10.09 6.71
CA ALA A 117 2.69 -10.26 7.86
C ALA A 117 1.53 -9.24 7.88
N ILE A 118 1.76 -8.00 7.41
CA ILE A 118 0.69 -6.99 7.29
C ILE A 118 -0.34 -7.46 6.27
N LEU A 119 0.12 -7.92 5.10
CA LEU A 119 -0.75 -8.38 4.02
C LEU A 119 -1.56 -9.61 4.43
N ASP A 120 -0.92 -10.57 5.09
CA ASP A 120 -1.58 -11.80 5.56
C ASP A 120 -2.67 -11.51 6.60
N GLN A 121 -2.42 -10.60 7.54
CA GLN A 121 -3.41 -10.24 8.54
C GLN A 121 -4.56 -9.42 7.96
N VAL A 122 -4.28 -8.50 7.02
CA VAL A 122 -5.33 -7.75 6.30
C VAL A 122 -6.21 -8.70 5.48
N GLU A 123 -5.59 -9.63 4.74
CA GLU A 123 -6.30 -10.64 3.95
C GLU A 123 -7.23 -11.49 4.84
N THR A 124 -6.71 -11.94 5.99
CA THR A 124 -7.46 -12.76 6.95
C THR A 124 -8.62 -11.98 7.60
N GLU A 125 -8.34 -10.81 8.17
CA GLU A 125 -9.31 -9.99 8.91
C GLU A 125 -10.49 -9.54 8.05
N LEU A 126 -10.24 -9.29 6.76
CA LEU A 126 -11.26 -8.88 5.81
C LEU A 126 -11.84 -10.03 5.00
N SER A 127 -11.32 -11.25 5.18
CA SER A 127 -11.67 -12.44 4.39
C SER A 127 -11.57 -12.15 2.88
N LEU A 128 -10.47 -11.51 2.48
CA LEU A 128 -10.19 -11.26 1.07
C LEU A 128 -9.85 -12.57 0.37
N LYS A 129 -10.26 -12.68 -0.89
CA LYS A 129 -9.80 -13.77 -1.74
C LYS A 129 -8.31 -13.58 -2.04
N PRO A 130 -7.52 -14.66 -2.21
CA PRO A 130 -6.07 -14.57 -2.39
C PRO A 130 -5.63 -13.69 -3.57
N GLU A 131 -6.46 -13.61 -4.62
CA GLU A 131 -6.18 -12.78 -5.79
C GLU A 131 -6.18 -11.28 -5.49
N LYS A 132 -6.86 -10.80 -4.43
CA LYS A 132 -7.01 -9.37 -4.15
C LYS A 132 -5.67 -8.68 -3.88
N LEU A 133 -4.74 -9.38 -3.24
CA LEU A 133 -3.40 -8.85 -2.95
C LEU A 133 -2.33 -9.35 -3.92
N LYS A 134 -2.70 -9.98 -5.05
CA LYS A 134 -1.74 -10.57 -6.00
C LYS A 134 -0.72 -9.55 -6.51
N SER A 135 -1.19 -8.40 -7.01
CA SER A 135 -0.34 -7.31 -7.53
C SER A 135 0.54 -6.71 -6.43
N THR A 136 -0.02 -6.52 -5.23
CA THR A 136 0.73 -6.05 -4.04
C THR A 136 1.86 -7.01 -3.67
N ARG A 137 1.56 -8.31 -3.59
CA ARG A 137 2.54 -9.35 -3.26
C ARG A 137 3.58 -9.52 -4.37
N GLN A 138 3.22 -9.31 -5.64
CA GLN A 138 4.19 -9.34 -6.75
C GLN A 138 5.23 -8.23 -6.61
N VAL A 139 4.80 -7.00 -6.38
CA VAL A 139 5.72 -5.87 -6.17
C VAL A 139 6.63 -6.09 -4.96
N LEU A 140 6.07 -6.60 -3.85
CA LEU A 140 6.88 -6.93 -2.68
C LEU A 140 7.95 -7.99 -2.98
N ARG A 141 7.60 -9.03 -3.76
CA ARG A 141 8.55 -10.09 -4.14
C ARG A 141 9.67 -9.56 -5.02
N ASP A 142 9.35 -8.73 -6.00
CA ASP A 142 10.30 -8.31 -7.03
C ASP A 142 11.19 -7.14 -6.58
N TYR A 143 10.66 -6.26 -5.72
CA TYR A 143 11.31 -4.99 -5.38
C TYR A 143 11.50 -4.75 -3.88
N GLY A 144 10.89 -5.57 -3.01
CA GLY A 144 10.87 -5.31 -1.57
C GLY A 144 9.97 -4.12 -1.19
N ASN A 145 10.17 -3.62 0.03
CA ASN A 145 9.53 -2.42 0.53
C ASN A 145 10.31 -1.17 0.09
N MET A 146 9.89 -0.53 -1.00
CA MET A 146 10.41 0.75 -1.50
C MET A 146 9.75 1.98 -0.85
N SER A 147 9.25 1.83 0.38
CA SER A 147 8.54 2.89 1.11
C SER A 147 7.35 3.45 0.30
N SER A 148 7.27 4.78 0.14
CA SER A 148 6.19 5.47 -0.55
C SER A 148 6.03 5.08 -2.02
N ALA A 149 7.10 4.63 -2.70
CA ALA A 149 7.04 4.28 -4.11
C ALA A 149 6.24 3.01 -4.38
N CYS A 150 6.09 2.11 -3.40
CA CYS A 150 5.45 0.81 -3.59
C CYS A 150 4.05 0.90 -4.18
N VAL A 151 3.20 1.78 -3.66
CA VAL A 151 1.79 1.85 -4.11
C VAL A 151 1.68 2.30 -5.56
N LEU A 152 2.65 3.08 -6.07
CA LEU A 152 2.73 3.47 -7.47
C LEU A 152 3.17 2.30 -8.36
N PHE A 153 4.12 1.49 -7.89
CA PHE A 153 4.52 0.26 -8.58
C PHE A 153 3.37 -0.75 -8.64
N ILE A 154 2.56 -0.84 -7.58
CA ILE A 154 1.40 -1.75 -7.54
C ILE A 154 0.31 -1.29 -8.50
N LEU A 155 0.03 0.03 -8.57
CA LEU A 155 -0.86 0.59 -9.59
C LEU A 155 -0.40 0.26 -11.00
N ASP A 156 0.91 0.41 -11.27
CA ASP A 156 1.49 0.12 -12.58
C ASP A 156 1.47 -1.37 -12.93
N GLU A 157 1.75 -2.25 -11.97
CA GLU A 157 1.65 -3.70 -12.13
C GLU A 157 0.20 -4.11 -12.40
N MET A 158 -0.75 -3.63 -11.60
CA MET A 158 -2.17 -3.95 -11.72
C MET A 158 -2.73 -3.58 -13.10
N ARG A 159 -2.46 -2.36 -13.58
CA ARG A 159 -2.97 -1.92 -14.89
C ARG A 159 -2.32 -2.67 -16.05
N LYS A 160 -1.04 -3.04 -15.95
CA LYS A 160 -0.35 -3.87 -16.96
C LYS A 160 -0.88 -5.30 -16.97
N ALA A 161 -1.04 -5.91 -15.80
CA ALA A 161 -1.64 -7.24 -15.66
C ALA A 161 -3.08 -7.25 -16.22
N SER A 162 -3.87 -6.22 -15.90
CA SER A 162 -5.23 -6.07 -16.41
C SER A 162 -5.31 -6.04 -17.94
N ALA A 163 -4.45 -5.25 -18.58
CA ALA A 163 -4.38 -5.19 -20.03
C ALA A 163 -3.90 -6.51 -20.65
N LYS A 164 -2.89 -7.15 -20.04
CA LYS A 164 -2.32 -8.43 -20.49
C LYS A 164 -3.34 -9.58 -20.41
N ASP A 165 -4.12 -9.62 -19.34
CA ASP A 165 -5.09 -10.68 -19.07
C ASP A 165 -6.47 -10.41 -19.71
N GLY A 166 -6.62 -9.28 -20.43
CA GLY A 166 -7.84 -8.93 -21.15
C GLY A 166 -9.00 -8.54 -20.24
N HIS A 167 -8.73 -8.01 -19.05
CA HIS A 167 -9.74 -7.50 -18.14
C HIS A 167 -10.40 -6.23 -18.71
N ARG A 168 -11.69 -6.02 -18.42
CA ARG A 168 -12.47 -4.90 -18.96
C ARG A 168 -12.06 -3.52 -18.42
N THR A 169 -11.36 -3.45 -17.31
CA THR A 169 -10.91 -2.20 -16.67
C THR A 169 -9.47 -2.33 -16.19
N THR A 170 -8.79 -1.20 -15.98
CA THR A 170 -7.42 -1.12 -15.44
C THR A 170 -7.28 -1.65 -14.01
N GLY A 171 -8.39 -1.80 -13.30
CA GLY A 171 -8.48 -2.34 -11.93
C GLY A 171 -9.01 -3.78 -11.91
N GLU A 172 -8.40 -4.69 -12.68
CA GLU A 172 -8.72 -6.14 -12.67
C GLU A 172 -10.17 -6.45 -13.08
N GLY A 173 -10.77 -5.61 -13.93
CA GLY A 173 -12.16 -5.75 -14.35
C GLY A 173 -13.18 -5.31 -13.30
N LEU A 174 -12.76 -4.60 -12.26
CA LEU A 174 -13.61 -4.00 -11.23
C LEU A 174 -13.64 -2.49 -11.39
N ASP A 175 -14.76 -1.85 -11.03
CA ASP A 175 -14.95 -0.41 -11.22
C ASP A 175 -14.32 0.40 -10.08
N TRP A 176 -14.49 -0.08 -8.84
CA TRP A 176 -14.02 0.58 -7.62
C TRP A 176 -12.81 -0.11 -7.01
N GLY A 177 -11.95 0.66 -6.35
CA GLY A 177 -10.79 0.14 -5.66
C GLY A 177 -10.33 1.01 -4.52
N VAL A 178 -9.42 0.46 -3.72
CA VAL A 178 -8.82 1.13 -2.58
C VAL A 178 -7.31 1.06 -2.66
N LEU A 179 -6.67 2.19 -2.35
CA LEU A 179 -5.24 2.28 -2.09
C LEU A 179 -5.02 2.62 -0.62
N PHE A 180 -4.24 1.80 0.07
CA PHE A 180 -3.82 2.01 1.45
C PHE A 180 -2.33 2.35 1.56
N GLY A 181 -2.03 3.41 2.30
CA GLY A 181 -0.69 3.71 2.81
C GLY A 181 -0.61 3.43 4.30
N PHE A 182 0.50 2.84 4.76
CA PHE A 182 0.78 2.61 6.17
C PHE A 182 2.14 3.20 6.54
N GLY A 183 2.23 3.96 7.63
CA GLY A 183 3.48 4.61 8.01
C GLY A 183 3.47 5.17 9.44
N PRO A 184 4.51 5.93 9.84
CA PRO A 184 4.65 6.50 11.18
C PRO A 184 3.37 7.18 11.69
N GLY A 185 3.01 6.92 12.95
CA GLY A 185 1.80 7.44 13.58
C GLY A 185 1.22 6.53 14.66
N LEU A 186 0.80 5.30 14.38
CA LEU A 186 0.66 4.61 13.09
C LEU A 186 -0.44 5.25 12.23
N THR A 187 -0.04 5.81 11.09
CA THR A 187 -0.95 6.49 10.15
C THR A 187 -1.45 5.52 9.09
N VAL A 188 -2.74 5.61 8.77
CA VAL A 188 -3.38 4.95 7.63
C VAL A 188 -3.91 5.99 6.66
N GLU A 189 -3.39 5.98 5.44
CA GLU A 189 -3.93 6.71 4.29
C GLU A 189 -4.89 5.80 3.52
N THR A 190 -6.06 6.31 3.16
CA THR A 190 -7.10 5.59 2.42
C THR A 190 -7.52 6.41 1.21
N VAL A 191 -7.23 5.92 0.01
CA VAL A 191 -7.62 6.58 -1.24
C VAL A 191 -8.60 5.68 -1.98
N VAL A 192 -9.79 6.20 -2.25
CA VAL A 192 -10.77 5.52 -3.12
C VAL A 192 -10.45 5.85 -4.57
N LEU A 193 -10.32 4.82 -5.37
CA LEU A 193 -10.01 4.89 -6.79
C LEU A 193 -11.17 4.36 -7.61
N HIS A 194 -11.38 4.98 -8.78
CA HIS A 194 -12.21 4.41 -9.84
C HIS A 194 -11.28 3.97 -10.99
N SER A 195 -11.54 2.80 -11.56
CA SER A 195 -10.79 2.30 -12.72
C SER A 195 -11.31 2.92 -14.01
N VAL A 196 -10.58 2.70 -15.10
CA VAL A 196 -11.02 3.09 -16.44
C VAL A 196 -11.10 1.85 -17.35
N PRO A 197 -11.91 1.87 -18.40
CA PRO A 197 -11.88 0.82 -19.42
C PRO A 197 -10.48 0.67 -20.04
N THR A 198 -10.01 -0.57 -20.17
CA THR A 198 -8.72 -0.90 -20.83
C THR A 198 -8.74 -0.57 -22.31
#